data_AF-A0AA36ISE3-F1
#
_entry.id   AF-A0AA36ISE3-F1
#
_cell.length_a   1.000
_cell.length_b   1.000
_cell.length_c   1.000
_cell.angle_alpha   90.00
_cell.angle_beta   90.00
_cell.angle_gamma   90.00
#
_symmetry.space_group_name_H-M   'P 1'
#
loop_
_entity.id
_entity.type
_entity.pdbx_description
1 polymer ?
#
loop_
_entity_poly.entity_id
_entity_poly.type
_entity_poly.pdbx_seq_one_letter_code
_entity_poly.pdbx_strand_id
1 'polypeptide(L)'
;PSPLCEFGKSSKSSALVEELGECQICFEALPLPHFCRCCVDARRCCAGCLRTYFQTSVEDALYAMPIMRCPLCRGRVPTKIWASFVDQEVYDKYAGNAFALLSMRCPACDNTVSFAP
;
A
#
# COMPACT_ATOMS: atom_id res chain seq x y z
N PRO A 1 18.96 -1.76 4.29
CA PRO A 1 17.85 -1.02 3.64
C PRO A 1 17.50 -1.67 2.30
N SER A 2 16.29 -2.22 2.17
CA SER A 2 15.80 -2.74 0.88
C SER A 2 15.69 -1.59 -0.13
N PRO A 3 16.09 -1.77 -1.41
CA PRO A 3 16.02 -0.70 -2.40
C PRO A 3 14.58 -0.19 -2.51
N LEU A 4 14.42 1.12 -2.48
CA LEU A 4 13.15 1.75 -2.83
C LEU A 4 12.86 1.40 -4.27
N CYS A 5 11.66 0.89 -4.52
CA CYS A 5 11.27 0.69 -5.88
C CYS A 5 11.12 2.06 -6.55
N GLU A 6 11.79 2.29 -7.68
CA GLU A 6 11.83 3.61 -8.32
C GLU A 6 10.42 4.00 -8.81
N PHE A 7 9.77 4.86 -8.04
CA PHE A 7 8.47 5.43 -8.36
C PHE A 7 8.59 6.95 -8.40
N GLY A 8 8.92 7.50 -9.56
CA GLY A 8 8.95 8.95 -9.71
C GLY A 8 9.64 9.43 -10.98
N LYS A 9 8.84 9.58 -12.04
CA LYS A 9 8.84 10.67 -13.04
C LYS A 9 8.04 10.22 -14.27
N SER A 10 6.72 10.36 -14.20
CA SER A 10 5.95 10.86 -15.35
C SER A 10 4.55 11.22 -14.89
N SER A 11 4.28 12.52 -14.88
CA SER A 11 2.94 13.07 -14.91
C SER A 11 2.24 12.57 -16.16
N LYS A 12 1.27 11.68 -15.97
CA LYS A 12 0.02 11.59 -16.73
C LYS A 12 -0.84 10.57 -16.01
N SER A 13 -2.07 10.97 -15.72
CA SER A 13 -3.18 10.06 -15.48
C SER A 13 -3.10 8.93 -16.51
N SER A 14 -2.56 7.78 -16.09
CA SER A 14 -2.51 6.59 -16.90
C SER A 14 -3.45 5.65 -16.20
N ALA A 15 -4.57 5.36 -16.85
CA ALA A 15 -5.36 4.19 -16.55
C ALA A 15 -4.41 3.03 -16.22
N LEU A 16 -4.66 2.33 -15.11
CA LEU A 16 -3.96 1.11 -14.78
C LEU A 16 -4.07 0.22 -16.03
N VAL A 17 -3.00 0.09 -16.79
CA VAL A 17 -2.98 -0.82 -17.93
C VAL A 17 -2.92 -2.20 -17.30
N GLU A 18 -4.08 -2.85 -17.27
CA GLU A 18 -4.21 -4.21 -16.80
C GLU A 18 -3.96 -5.14 -17.99
N GLU A 19 -2.99 -6.03 -17.85
CA GLU A 19 -2.73 -7.06 -18.85
C GLU A 19 -3.30 -8.38 -18.34
N LEU A 20 -3.98 -9.13 -19.21
CA LEU A 20 -4.47 -10.48 -18.88
C LEU A 20 -3.29 -11.40 -18.56
N GLY A 21 -3.35 -12.08 -17.42
CA GLY A 21 -2.33 -13.03 -17.01
C GLY A 21 -2.76 -13.84 -15.79
N GLU A 22 -1.90 -14.75 -15.34
CA GLU A 22 -2.15 -15.57 -14.15
C GLU A 22 -1.63 -14.90 -12.88
N CYS A 23 -2.52 -14.67 -11.91
CA CYS A 23 -2.16 -14.10 -10.62
C CYS A 23 -1.23 -15.05 -9.84
N GLN A 24 -0.07 -14.57 -9.41
CA GLN A 24 0.91 -15.38 -8.66
C GLN A 24 0.51 -15.68 -7.19
N ILE A 25 -0.70 -15.30 -6.77
CA ILE A 25 -1.21 -15.51 -5.41
C ILE A 25 -2.42 -16.45 -5.44
N CYS A 26 -3.45 -16.13 -6.23
CA CYS A 26 -4.65 -16.97 -6.34
C CYS A 26 -4.65 -17.92 -7.54
N PHE A 27 -3.67 -17.82 -8.46
CA PHE A 27 -3.55 -18.64 -9.67
C PHE A 27 -4.72 -18.50 -10.66
N GLU A 28 -5.52 -17.44 -10.55
CA GLU A 28 -6.61 -17.14 -11.49
C GLU A 28 -6.12 -16.30 -12.68
N ALA A 29 -6.67 -16.58 -13.87
CA ALA A 29 -6.42 -15.81 -15.08
C ALA A 29 -7.29 -14.56 -15.11
N LEU A 30 -6.69 -13.39 -14.84
CA LEU A 30 -7.39 -12.13 -14.60
C LEU A 30 -6.59 -10.95 -15.18
N PRO A 31 -7.19 -9.75 -15.29
CA PRO A 31 -6.45 -8.52 -15.51
C PRO A 31 -5.49 -8.26 -14.34
N LEU A 32 -4.20 -8.12 -14.65
CA LEU A 32 -3.13 -7.93 -13.67
C LEU A 32 -2.57 -6.50 -13.76
N PRO A 33 -2.75 -5.66 -12.73
CA PRO A 33 -2.27 -4.29 -12.72
C PRO A 33 -0.73 -4.22 -12.63
N HIS A 34 -0.17 -3.20 -13.27
CA HIS A 34 1.22 -2.79 -13.04
C HIS A 34 1.38 -2.06 -11.70
N PHE A 35 1.41 -2.84 -10.61
CA PHE A 35 1.51 -2.31 -9.26
C PHE A 35 2.94 -2.05 -8.78
N CYS A 36 3.89 -2.95 -9.06
CA CYS A 36 5.28 -2.87 -8.63
C CYS A 36 6.25 -2.90 -9.81
N ARG A 37 7.16 -1.93 -9.90
CA ARG A 37 8.17 -1.85 -10.97
C ARG A 37 9.42 -2.70 -10.72
N CYS A 38 9.54 -3.29 -9.54
CA CYS A 38 10.72 -4.05 -9.11
C CYS A 38 10.49 -5.56 -9.12
N CYS A 39 9.31 -6.00 -9.51
CA CYS A 39 9.09 -7.40 -9.82
C CYS A 39 9.88 -7.75 -11.08
N VAL A 40 10.98 -8.49 -10.89
CA VAL A 40 11.62 -9.25 -11.97
C VAL A 40 10.66 -10.30 -12.54
N ASP A 41 10.87 -10.69 -13.79
CA ASP A 41 10.16 -11.78 -14.48
C ASP A 41 8.65 -11.58 -14.66
N ALA A 42 8.17 -10.34 -14.79
CA ALA A 42 6.75 -10.04 -15.01
C ALA A 42 5.81 -10.63 -13.93
N ARG A 43 6.33 -10.93 -12.73
CA ARG A 43 5.52 -11.45 -11.61
C ARG A 43 4.48 -10.40 -11.20
N ARG A 44 3.20 -10.77 -11.30
CA ARG A 44 2.08 -9.89 -11.00
C ARG A 44 1.00 -10.60 -10.19
N CYS A 45 0.16 -9.81 -9.56
CA CYS A 45 -0.97 -10.28 -8.78
C CYS A 45 -2.18 -9.40 -9.08
N CYS A 46 -3.37 -9.98 -9.02
CA CYS A 46 -4.61 -9.27 -9.30
C CYS A 46 -4.90 -8.23 -8.20
N ALA A 47 -5.76 -7.26 -8.52
CA ALA A 47 -6.18 -6.23 -7.59
C ALA A 47 -6.83 -6.82 -6.30
N GLY A 48 -7.56 -7.93 -6.42
CA GLY A 48 -8.16 -8.62 -5.27
C GLY A 48 -7.12 -9.09 -4.26
N CYS A 49 -6.08 -9.81 -4.71
CA CYS A 49 -5.01 -10.25 -3.82
C CYS A 49 -4.19 -9.09 -3.24
N LEU A 50 -3.99 -8.00 -4.00
CA LEU A 50 -3.35 -6.79 -3.49
C LEU A 50 -4.18 -6.14 -2.37
N ARG A 51 -5.51 -6.08 -2.53
CA ARG A 51 -6.43 -5.58 -1.52
C ARG A 51 -6.36 -6.40 -0.25
N THR A 52 -6.53 -7.71 -0.35
CA THR A 52 -6.48 -8.63 0.79
C THR A 52 -5.14 -8.52 1.52
N TYR A 53 -4.03 -8.52 0.78
CA TYR A 53 -2.70 -8.37 1.37
C TYR A 53 -2.56 -7.07 2.18
N PHE A 54 -3.03 -5.95 1.63
CA PHE A 54 -2.96 -4.67 2.33
C PHE A 54 -3.84 -4.67 3.57
N GLN A 55 -5.10 -5.09 3.43
CA GLN A 55 -6.06 -5.14 4.53
C GLN A 55 -5.55 -5.99 5.69
N THR A 56 -5.12 -7.22 5.42
CA THR A 56 -4.54 -8.09 6.44
C THR A 56 -3.32 -7.47 7.10
N SER A 57 -2.43 -6.83 6.32
CA SER A 57 -1.25 -6.16 6.88
C SER A 57 -1.61 -5.00 7.83
N VAL A 58 -2.68 -4.25 7.54
CA VAL A 58 -3.17 -3.16 8.39
C VAL A 58 -3.87 -3.69 9.64
N GLU A 59 -4.66 -4.75 9.49
CA GLU A 59 -5.37 -5.39 10.60
C GLU A 59 -4.40 -6.04 11.60
N ASP A 60 -3.37 -6.74 11.10
CA ASP A 60 -2.34 -7.39 11.91
C ASP A 60 -1.41 -6.39 12.62
N ALA A 61 -1.36 -5.14 12.16
CA ALA A 61 -0.42 -4.15 12.67
C ALA A 61 -0.78 -3.61 14.06
N LEU A 62 -1.96 -3.90 14.62
CA LEU A 62 -2.37 -3.54 16.00
C LEU A 62 -1.88 -2.13 16.42
N TYR A 63 -2.28 -1.09 15.68
CA TYR A 63 -1.90 0.34 15.86
C TYR A 63 -0.52 0.78 15.35
N ALA A 64 0.31 -0.12 14.81
CA ALA A 64 1.52 0.26 14.09
C ALA A 64 1.22 0.75 12.66
N MET A 65 2.19 1.45 12.06
CA MET A 65 2.18 1.82 10.64
C MET A 65 3.14 0.90 9.87
N PRO A 66 2.66 -0.24 9.34
CA PRO A 66 3.53 -1.20 8.68
C PRO A 66 4.10 -0.63 7.40
N ILE A 67 5.38 -0.91 7.11
CA ILE A 67 5.95 -0.58 5.80
C ILE A 67 5.31 -1.51 4.77
N MET A 68 4.45 -0.96 3.93
CA MET A 68 3.79 -1.73 2.87
C MET A 68 4.78 -2.13 1.77
N ARG A 69 4.93 -3.44 1.58
CA ARG A 69 5.85 -4.05 0.63
C ARG A 69 5.07 -4.78 -0.46
N CYS A 70 5.69 -4.95 -1.62
CA CYS A 70 5.14 -5.82 -2.64
C CYS A 70 5.05 -7.26 -2.10
N PRO A 71 3.92 -7.97 -2.26
CA PRO A 71 3.79 -9.35 -1.80
C PRO A 71 4.73 -10.32 -2.54
N LEU A 72 5.19 -9.96 -3.75
CA LEU A 72 6.02 -10.82 -4.60
C LEU A 72 7.52 -10.57 -4.42
N CYS A 73 7.98 -9.32 -4.64
CA CYS A 73 9.41 -9.00 -4.58
C CYS A 73 9.86 -8.42 -3.24
N ARG A 74 8.92 -8.18 -2.31
CA ARG A 74 9.17 -7.55 -0.99
C ARG A 74 9.77 -6.14 -1.04
N GLY A 75 9.92 -5.55 -2.23
CA GLY A 75 10.31 -4.16 -2.42
C GLY A 75 9.30 -3.21 -1.80
N ARG A 76 9.77 -2.08 -1.26
CA ARG A 76 8.88 -1.06 -0.69
C ARG A 76 8.06 -0.42 -1.80
N VAL A 77 6.75 -0.36 -1.60
CA VAL A 77 5.84 0.34 -2.51
C VAL A 77 5.26 1.56 -1.81
N PRO A 78 5.34 2.77 -2.41
CA PRO A 78 4.77 3.98 -1.83
C PRO A 78 3.30 3.77 -1.46
N THR A 79 2.93 4.15 -0.22
CA THR A 79 1.57 3.99 0.31
C THR A 79 0.50 4.55 -0.65
N LYS A 80 0.75 5.71 -1.27
CA LYS A 80 -0.17 6.34 -2.23
C LYS A 80 -0.61 5.45 -3.39
N ILE A 81 0.21 4.47 -3.79
CA ILE A 81 -0.12 3.56 -4.90
C ILE A 81 -1.21 2.57 -4.47
N TRP A 82 -1.23 2.21 -3.18
CA TRP A 82 -2.21 1.27 -2.64
C TRP A 82 -3.64 1.82 -2.63
N ALA A 83 -3.80 3.15 -2.56
CA ALA A 83 -5.12 3.81 -2.55
C ALA A 83 -5.99 3.44 -3.76
N SER A 84 -5.40 3.03 -4.89
CA SER A 84 -6.15 2.60 -6.07
C SER A 84 -6.66 1.15 -6.00
N PHE A 85 -6.22 0.36 -5.01
CA PHE A 85 -6.52 -1.07 -4.91
C PHE A 85 -7.32 -1.43 -3.66
N VAL A 86 -7.26 -0.60 -2.63
CA VAL A 86 -7.89 -0.83 -1.34
C VAL A 86 -9.09 0.07 -1.13
N ASP A 87 -10.00 -0.36 -0.29
CA ASP A 87 -11.15 0.45 0.08
C ASP A 87 -10.69 1.66 0.90
N GLN A 88 -11.35 2.80 0.70
CA GLN A 88 -10.98 4.07 1.34
C GLN A 88 -10.94 3.93 2.86
N GLU A 89 -11.86 3.16 3.45
CA GLU A 89 -11.91 2.89 4.89
C GLU A 89 -10.62 2.21 5.41
N VAL A 90 -10.10 1.23 4.69
CA VAL A 90 -8.87 0.51 5.07
C VAL A 90 -7.65 1.43 4.93
N TYR A 91 -7.64 2.27 3.89
CA TYR A 91 -6.60 3.28 3.70
C TYR A 91 -6.62 4.35 4.81
N ASP A 92 -7.81 4.81 5.19
CA ASP A 92 -8.00 5.79 6.25
C ASP A 92 -7.61 5.22 7.61
N LYS A 93 -7.89 3.93 7.87
CA LYS A 93 -7.41 3.24 9.07
C LYS A 93 -5.88 3.21 9.13
N TYR A 94 -5.22 2.90 8.01
CA TYR A 94 -3.76 2.97 7.93
C TYR A 94 -3.22 4.38 8.21
N ALA A 95 -3.84 5.41 7.62
CA ALA A 95 -3.47 6.81 7.85
C ALA A 95 -3.76 7.26 9.30
N GLY A 96 -4.86 6.80 9.89
CA GLY A 96 -5.25 7.03 11.27
C GLY A 96 -4.25 6.45 12.27
N ASN A 97 -3.67 5.28 12.00
CA ASN A 97 -2.58 4.75 12.81
C ASN A 97 -1.37 5.70 12.81
N ALA A 98 -1.02 6.28 11.66
CA ALA A 98 0.07 7.26 11.57
C ALA A 98 -0.25 8.52 12.38
N PHE A 99 -1.48 9.01 12.30
CA PHE A 99 -1.96 10.14 13.09
C PHE A 99 -1.83 9.88 14.58
N ALA A 100 -2.27 8.71 15.06
CA ALA A 100 -2.17 8.34 16.46
C ALA A 100 -0.70 8.27 16.93
N LEU A 101 0.17 7.63 16.15
CA LEU A 101 1.61 7.50 16.46
C LEU A 101 2.37 8.82 16.49
N LEU A 102 1.93 9.80 15.70
CA LEU A 102 2.56 11.12 15.59
C LEU A 102 1.82 12.20 16.39
N SER A 103 0.77 11.84 17.11
CA SER A 103 0.03 12.77 17.95
C SER A 103 0.78 13.05 19.26
N MET A 104 0.96 14.32 19.59
CA MET A 104 1.46 14.75 20.89
C MET A 104 0.29 15.20 21.75
N ARG A 105 0.25 14.69 22.99
CA ARG A 105 -0.74 15.08 24.00
C ARG A 105 -0.16 16.18 24.87
N CYS A 106 -0.88 17.30 24.99
CA CYS A 106 -0.51 18.36 25.92
C CYS A 106 -0.78 17.92 27.36
N PRO A 107 0.22 17.89 28.27
CA PRO A 107 0.00 17.46 29.65
C PRO A 107 -0.83 18.44 30.48
N ALA A 108 -1.01 19.68 30.01
CA ALA A 108 -1.73 20.72 30.75
C ALA A 108 -3.23 20.78 30.45
N CYS A 109 -3.65 20.41 29.23
CA CYS A 109 -5.05 20.50 28.79
C CYS A 109 -5.56 19.24 28.10
N ASP A 110 -4.75 18.18 28.02
CA ASP A 110 -5.06 16.90 27.38
C ASP A 110 -5.43 16.94 25.89
N ASN A 111 -5.39 18.12 25.26
CA ASN A 111 -5.59 18.24 23.82
C ASN A 111 -4.47 17.53 23.04
N THR A 112 -4.87 16.81 21.99
CA THR A 112 -3.95 16.16 21.05
C THR A 112 -3.74 17.03 19.83
N VAL A 113 -2.49 17.32 19.50
CA VAL A 113 -2.09 17.92 18.22
C VAL A 113 -1.27 16.92 17.44
N SER A 114 -1.45 16.90 16.13
CA SER A 114 -0.91 15.87 15.24
C SER A 114 -0.42 16.54 13.97
N PHE A 115 0.76 16.14 13.49
CA PHE A 115 1.26 16.60 12.20
C PHE A 115 0.59 15.77 11.10
N ALA A 116 -0.23 16.42 10.27
CA ALA A 116 -0.70 15.82 9.03
C ALA A 116 0.48 15.78 8.03
N PRO A 117 0.77 14.62 7.39
CA PRO A 117 1.78 14.51 6.35
C PRO A 117 1.39 15.21 5.04
#